data_AF-A0A937IK98-F1
#
_entry.id   AF-A0A937IK98-F1
#
_cell.length_a   1.000
_cell.length_b   1.000
_cell.length_c   1.000
_cell.angle_alpha   90.00
_cell.angle_beta   90.00
_cell.angle_gamma   90.00
#
_symmetry.space_group_name_H-M   'P 1'
#
loop_
_entity.id
_entity.type
_entity.pdbx_description
1 polymer ?
#
loop_
_entity_poly.entity_id
_entity_poly.type
_entity_poly.pdbx_seq_one_letter_code
_entity_poly.pdbx_strand_id
1 'polypeptide(L)'
;IDEIIDMIKKLISSGFAYISSGHVLFSVVKYKKYGVLSGRSLDDMISGSRVEVAGYKQNPGDFVLWKPSVESLPGWDSPWGRGRPGWHIECSAMSKKYLGNQFDIHAGGIDLIFPHHENEIAQSCCANNSDVMANFWLHNGYVTSDGEKMSKSLGNFTTINKLLLDFDGESIRYALLQGHYRAPLSFSGKTLTEAKKSLSRLYRSVDGFEINGDPDQEIMEYLYQDLNTPKALARAHYLAEQANKGSKECGQQLKNSSKVLGILSLSTNIWFKYGKDIEDNNQNLDVNISDEEIKKLILKRKKAKDNRDFHEADLIREKLLELNITLEDKPGITTWRKS
;
A
#
# COMPACT_ATOMS: atom_id res chain seq x y z
N ILE A 1 22.67 6.22 -15.45
CA ILE A 1 23.06 7.65 -15.60
C ILE A 1 23.29 7.94 -17.06
N ASP A 2 24.05 7.08 -17.75
CA ASP A 2 24.29 7.19 -19.19
C ASP A 2 22.99 7.28 -20.00
N GLU A 3 21.96 6.52 -19.64
CA GLU A 3 20.66 6.56 -20.34
C GLU A 3 19.95 7.90 -20.18
N ILE A 4 20.10 8.55 -19.02
CA ILE A 4 19.57 9.90 -18.76
C ILE A 4 20.33 10.89 -19.64
N ILE A 5 21.66 10.84 -19.63
CA ILE A 5 22.50 11.72 -20.45
C ILE A 5 22.16 11.55 -21.93
N ASP A 6 22.00 10.33 -22.42
CA ASP A 6 21.69 10.06 -23.82
C ASP A 6 20.28 10.52 -24.22
N MET A 7 19.29 10.38 -23.33
CA MET A 7 17.97 10.95 -23.55
C MET A 7 18.02 12.48 -23.62
N ILE A 8 18.76 13.13 -22.72
CA ILE A 8 18.91 14.58 -22.71
C ILE A 8 19.63 15.07 -23.98
N LYS A 9 20.69 14.38 -24.42
CA LYS A 9 21.35 14.70 -25.71
C LYS A 9 20.36 14.67 -26.87
N LYS A 10 19.49 13.65 -26.94
CA LYS A 10 18.43 13.54 -27.97
C LYS A 10 17.42 14.67 -27.89
N LEU A 11 17.01 15.07 -26.69
CA LEU A 11 16.08 16.17 -26.49
C LEU A 11 16.69 17.51 -26.93
N ILE A 12 17.99 17.73 -26.67
CA ILE A 12 18.71 18.91 -27.15
C ILE A 12 18.82 18.89 -28.67
N SER A 13 19.28 17.79 -29.26
CA SER A 13 19.47 17.69 -30.72
C SER A 13 18.17 17.80 -31.50
N SER A 14 17.06 17.35 -30.91
CA SER A 14 15.71 17.47 -31.48
C SER A 14 15.06 18.83 -31.18
N GLY A 15 15.78 19.73 -30.50
CA GLY A 15 15.34 21.09 -30.22
C GLY A 15 14.34 21.25 -29.07
N PHE A 16 13.99 20.19 -28.34
CA PHE A 16 13.05 20.24 -27.20
C PHE A 16 13.69 20.64 -25.87
N ALA A 17 15.03 20.65 -25.80
CA ALA A 17 15.77 21.08 -24.61
C ALA A 17 16.83 22.14 -24.94
N TYR A 18 17.22 22.90 -23.92
CA TYR A 18 18.24 23.95 -24.03
C TYR A 18 19.10 24.02 -22.76
N ILE A 19 20.30 24.59 -22.90
CA ILE A 19 21.24 24.80 -21.80
C ILE A 19 21.12 26.25 -21.34
N SER A 20 21.08 26.47 -20.03
CA SER A 20 21.04 27.81 -19.43
C SER A 20 21.65 27.79 -18.03
N SER A 21 22.63 28.65 -17.76
CA SER A 21 23.30 28.76 -16.45
C SER A 21 23.73 27.40 -15.87
N GLY A 22 24.33 26.54 -16.69
CA GLY A 22 24.77 25.18 -16.34
C GLY A 22 23.65 24.14 -16.21
N HIS A 23 22.38 24.54 -16.27
CA HIS A 23 21.24 23.63 -16.28
C HIS A 23 20.95 23.17 -17.70
N VAL A 24 20.36 21.98 -17.83
CA VAL A 24 19.64 21.59 -19.03
C VAL A 24 18.15 21.58 -18.71
N LEU A 25 17.36 22.27 -19.53
CA LEU A 25 15.92 22.44 -19.35
C LEU A 25 15.15 21.87 -20.54
N PHE A 26 13.96 21.33 -20.26
CA PHE A 26 12.97 21.01 -21.27
C PHE A 26 12.12 22.26 -21.56
N SER A 27 11.87 22.53 -22.83
CA SER A 27 11.05 23.63 -23.30
C SER A 27 9.61 23.17 -23.50
N VAL A 28 8.72 23.47 -22.55
CA VAL A 28 7.33 22.97 -22.59
C VAL A 28 6.55 23.52 -23.77
N VAL A 29 6.83 24.76 -24.18
CA VAL A 29 6.18 25.42 -25.32
C VAL A 29 6.45 24.74 -26.66
N LYS A 30 7.53 23.96 -26.77
CA LYS A 30 7.86 23.23 -28.00
C LYS A 30 7.07 21.93 -28.13
N TYR A 31 6.57 21.37 -27.03
CA TYR A 31 5.75 20.17 -27.05
C TYR A 31 4.26 20.53 -27.05
N LYS A 32 3.64 20.48 -28.24
CA LYS A 32 2.25 20.93 -28.44
C LYS A 32 1.20 20.14 -27.65
N LYS A 33 1.50 18.91 -27.22
CA LYS A 33 0.61 18.04 -26.44
C LYS A 33 0.85 18.13 -24.92
N TYR A 34 1.65 19.09 -24.47
CA TYR A 34 1.91 19.27 -23.04
C TYR A 34 0.63 19.68 -22.30
N GLY A 35 0.28 18.97 -21.23
CA GLY A 35 -0.92 19.22 -20.43
C GLY A 35 -2.11 18.30 -20.74
N VAL A 36 -1.99 17.42 -21.74
CA VAL A 36 -3.08 16.53 -22.17
C VAL A 36 -3.46 15.52 -21.08
N LEU A 37 -2.48 14.97 -20.35
CA LEU A 37 -2.79 14.01 -19.28
C LEU A 37 -3.54 14.67 -18.12
N SER A 38 -3.07 15.86 -17.72
CA SER A 38 -3.60 16.61 -16.59
C SER A 38 -4.85 17.45 -16.91
N GLY A 39 -5.16 17.65 -18.19
CA GLY A 39 -6.23 18.54 -18.65
C GLY A 39 -5.95 20.02 -18.37
N ARG A 40 -4.68 20.40 -18.15
CA ARG A 40 -4.27 21.78 -17.82
C ARG A 40 -3.71 22.48 -19.06
N SER A 41 -4.13 23.71 -19.30
CA SER A 41 -3.49 24.55 -20.32
C SER A 41 -2.18 25.17 -19.78
N LEU A 42 -1.29 25.58 -20.69
CA LEU A 42 -0.07 26.32 -20.30
C LEU A 42 -0.41 27.63 -19.58
N ASP A 43 -1.50 28.30 -19.96
CA ASP A 43 -1.96 29.54 -19.33
C ASP A 43 -2.43 29.31 -17.89
N ASP A 44 -3.13 28.20 -17.61
CA ASP A 44 -3.51 27.80 -16.25
C ASP A 44 -2.27 27.54 -15.37
N MET A 45 -1.21 26.99 -15.97
CA MET A 45 0.04 26.71 -15.25
C MET A 45 0.79 28.00 -14.90
N ILE A 46 0.80 28.99 -15.79
CA ILE A 46 1.47 30.29 -15.60
C ILE A 46 0.70 31.16 -14.60
N SER A 47 -0.63 31.22 -14.71
CA SER A 47 -1.49 32.00 -13.81
C SER A 47 -1.50 31.49 -12.37
N GLY A 48 -1.32 30.18 -12.16
CA GLY A 48 -1.17 29.57 -10.84
C GLY A 48 0.20 29.75 -10.19
N SER A 49 1.26 30.03 -10.96
CA SER A 49 2.61 30.19 -10.42
C SER A 49 2.79 31.59 -9.80
N ARG A 50 2.48 31.74 -8.52
CA ARG A 50 2.79 32.95 -7.72
C ARG A 50 4.30 33.15 -7.45
N VAL A 51 5.17 32.40 -8.13
CA VAL A 51 6.61 32.33 -7.87
C VAL A 51 7.35 32.96 -9.04
N GLU A 52 8.31 33.81 -8.73
CA GLU A 52 9.18 34.45 -9.72
C GLU A 52 9.88 33.39 -10.58
N VAL A 53 9.84 33.58 -11.90
CA VAL A 53 10.51 32.66 -12.84
C VAL A 53 11.99 32.71 -12.56
N ALA A 54 12.58 31.56 -12.22
CA ALA A 54 14.02 31.49 -12.04
C ALA A 54 14.72 31.94 -13.34
N GLY A 55 15.67 32.88 -13.24
CA GLY A 55 16.25 33.57 -14.40
C GLY A 55 16.98 32.69 -15.43
N TYR A 56 17.16 31.39 -15.15
CA TYR A 56 17.69 30.43 -16.10
C TYR A 56 16.61 29.76 -16.98
N LYS A 57 15.32 30.00 -16.72
CA LYS A 57 14.21 29.49 -17.52
C LYS A 57 13.75 30.51 -18.56
N GLN A 58 13.53 30.07 -19.80
CA GLN A 58 12.89 30.85 -20.85
C GLN A 58 11.38 30.98 -20.62
N ASN A 59 10.74 29.94 -20.08
CA ASN A 59 9.32 29.95 -19.72
C ASN A 59 9.09 29.44 -18.29
N PRO A 60 8.07 29.94 -17.57
CA PRO A 60 7.76 29.50 -16.20
C PRO A 60 7.60 27.97 -16.06
N GLY A 61 6.94 27.36 -17.04
CA GLY A 61 6.64 25.92 -17.09
C GLY A 61 7.82 25.03 -17.46
N ASP A 62 8.94 25.59 -17.97
CA ASP A 62 10.12 24.80 -18.32
C ASP A 62 10.67 24.09 -17.07
N PHE A 63 11.08 22.84 -17.21
CA PHE A 63 11.55 22.03 -16.09
C PHE A 63 12.95 21.48 -16.33
N VAL A 64 13.65 21.19 -15.24
CA VAL A 64 15.04 20.76 -15.27
C VAL A 64 15.15 19.30 -15.70
N LEU A 65 16.00 19.04 -16.68
CA LEU A 65 16.46 17.72 -17.09
C LEU A 65 17.79 17.37 -16.40
N TRP A 66 18.69 18.34 -16.29
CA TRP A 66 19.98 18.21 -15.60
C TRP A 66 20.29 19.45 -14.77
N LYS A 67 20.65 19.25 -13.50
CA LYS A 67 20.95 20.33 -12.55
C LYS A 67 22.44 20.31 -12.18
N PRO A 68 23.15 21.45 -12.21
CA PRO A 68 24.50 21.54 -11.65
C PRO A 68 24.58 21.04 -10.21
N SER A 69 25.69 20.40 -9.87
CA SER A 69 25.94 19.92 -8.51
C SER A 69 27.35 20.34 -8.08
N VAL A 70 27.44 20.92 -6.89
CA VAL A 70 28.72 21.28 -6.26
C VAL A 70 29.42 20.03 -5.74
N GLU A 71 30.72 20.11 -5.50
CA GLU A 71 31.56 18.98 -5.09
C GLU A 71 31.11 18.32 -3.78
N SER A 72 30.56 19.11 -2.84
CA SER A 72 30.02 18.61 -1.58
C SER A 72 28.70 17.85 -1.71
N LEU A 73 28.07 17.84 -2.89
CA LEU A 73 26.83 17.12 -3.16
C LEU A 73 27.06 15.98 -4.17
N PRO A 74 26.22 14.93 -4.15
CA PRO A 74 26.25 13.90 -5.18
C PRO A 74 26.13 14.51 -6.59
N GLY A 75 26.96 14.03 -7.51
CA GLY A 75 26.99 14.48 -8.88
C GLY A 75 27.81 13.58 -9.78
N TRP A 76 27.50 13.63 -11.08
CA TRP A 76 28.13 12.87 -12.14
C TRP A 76 28.61 13.81 -13.23
N ASP A 77 29.66 13.41 -13.93
CA ASP A 77 30.15 14.15 -15.09
C ASP A 77 29.19 13.98 -16.27
N SER A 78 29.03 15.05 -17.04
CA SER A 78 28.17 15.08 -18.22
C SER A 78 28.73 16.07 -19.24
N PRO A 79 28.23 16.05 -20.50
CA PRO A 79 28.60 17.04 -21.51
C PRO A 79 28.30 18.49 -21.12
N TRP A 80 27.47 18.71 -20.09
CA TRP A 80 27.06 20.02 -19.60
C TRP A 80 27.70 20.38 -18.25
N GLY A 81 28.74 19.64 -17.86
CA GLY A 81 29.43 19.79 -16.58
C GLY A 81 28.87 18.86 -15.50
N ARG A 82 29.52 18.89 -14.33
CA ARG A 82 29.13 18.06 -13.18
C ARG A 82 27.74 18.44 -12.69
N GLY A 83 26.87 17.45 -12.56
CA GLY A 83 25.50 17.68 -12.13
C GLY A 83 24.77 16.40 -11.75
N ARG A 84 23.45 16.52 -11.68
CA ARG A 84 22.56 15.42 -11.31
C ARG A 84 21.24 15.50 -12.09
N PRO A 85 20.55 14.38 -12.27
CA PRO A 85 19.26 14.37 -12.96
C PRO A 85 18.24 15.32 -12.31
N GLY A 86 17.37 15.88 -13.16
CA GLY A 86 16.12 16.46 -12.70
C GLY A 86 15.13 15.37 -12.26
N TRP A 87 14.16 15.72 -11.43
CA TRP A 87 13.24 14.75 -10.81
C TRP A 87 12.53 13.82 -11.83
N HIS A 88 12.17 14.34 -13.00
CA HIS A 88 11.31 13.62 -13.95
C HIS A 88 12.10 12.72 -14.92
N ILE A 89 13.35 13.07 -15.26
CA ILE A 89 14.08 12.42 -16.37
C ILE A 89 14.51 10.99 -16.05
N GLU A 90 14.63 10.66 -14.76
CA GLU A 90 14.99 9.33 -14.29
C GLU A 90 13.95 8.30 -14.74
N CYS A 91 12.66 8.58 -14.48
CA CYS A 91 11.57 7.68 -14.83
C CYS A 91 11.44 7.46 -16.34
N SER A 92 11.53 8.52 -17.14
CA SER A 92 11.52 8.44 -18.62
C SER A 92 12.68 7.59 -19.16
N ALA A 93 13.90 7.83 -18.68
CA ALA A 93 15.08 7.12 -19.17
C ALA A 93 15.08 5.64 -18.74
N MET A 94 14.71 5.35 -17.47
CA MET A 94 14.69 3.98 -16.95
C MET A 94 13.54 3.17 -17.55
N SER A 95 12.33 3.72 -17.63
CA SER A 95 11.19 3.02 -18.24
C SER A 95 11.48 2.66 -19.69
N LYS A 96 12.07 3.59 -20.46
CA LYS A 96 12.52 3.30 -21.83
C LYS A 96 13.52 2.15 -21.90
N LYS A 97 14.51 2.12 -21.01
CA LYS A 97 15.55 1.07 -21.01
C LYS A 97 14.95 -0.30 -20.79
N TYR A 98 14.01 -0.44 -19.85
CA TYR A 98 13.51 -1.74 -19.41
C TYR A 98 12.23 -2.18 -20.13
N LEU A 99 11.39 -1.24 -20.56
CA LEU A 99 10.07 -1.51 -21.14
C LEU A 99 9.98 -1.12 -22.62
N GLY A 100 10.98 -0.43 -23.15
CA GLY A 100 10.99 0.07 -24.53
C GLY A 100 10.40 1.46 -24.68
N ASN A 101 10.37 1.97 -25.92
CA ASN A 101 9.91 3.34 -26.21
C ASN A 101 8.42 3.56 -25.88
N GLN A 102 7.63 2.49 -25.89
CA GLN A 102 6.21 2.44 -25.59
C GLN A 102 5.92 1.19 -24.78
N PHE A 103 5.03 1.26 -23.79
CA PHE A 103 4.62 0.12 -22.97
C PHE A 103 3.14 0.22 -22.53
N ASP A 104 2.63 -0.80 -21.84
CA ASP A 104 1.19 -0.92 -21.61
C ASP A 104 0.66 -0.02 -20.51
N ILE A 105 1.19 -0.14 -19.28
CA ILE A 105 0.61 0.50 -18.09
C ILE A 105 1.67 1.32 -17.36
N HIS A 106 1.37 2.59 -17.09
CA HIS A 106 2.11 3.43 -16.17
C HIS A 106 1.22 3.86 -15.00
N ALA A 107 1.71 3.77 -13.76
CA ALA A 107 0.91 4.00 -12.57
C ALA A 107 1.60 4.93 -11.57
N GLY A 108 0.81 5.59 -10.72
CA GLY A 108 1.33 6.45 -9.66
C GLY A 108 0.23 7.06 -8.78
N GLY A 109 0.60 7.91 -7.83
CA GLY A 109 -0.36 8.71 -7.07
C GLY A 109 -1.05 9.77 -7.93
N ILE A 110 -2.27 10.17 -7.59
CA ILE A 110 -3.00 11.23 -8.30
C ILE A 110 -2.25 12.58 -8.33
N ASP A 111 -1.36 12.84 -7.36
CA ASP A 111 -0.45 13.99 -7.36
C ASP A 111 0.66 13.90 -8.41
N LEU A 112 0.97 12.71 -8.93
CA LEU A 112 1.95 12.52 -9.97
C LEU A 112 1.40 12.82 -11.36
N ILE A 113 0.07 12.94 -11.55
CA ILE A 113 -0.53 13.39 -12.82
C ILE A 113 0.17 14.66 -13.32
N PHE A 114 0.32 15.65 -12.43
CA PHE A 114 1.01 16.89 -12.74
C PHE A 114 1.89 17.37 -11.56
N PRO A 115 3.16 17.75 -11.81
CA PRO A 115 3.80 17.82 -13.12
C PRO A 115 4.49 16.51 -13.55
N HIS A 116 4.56 15.49 -12.68
CA HIS A 116 5.52 14.39 -12.87
C HIS A 116 5.28 13.56 -14.15
N HIS A 117 4.13 12.90 -14.28
CA HIS A 117 3.80 12.06 -15.43
C HIS A 117 3.62 12.88 -16.70
N GLU A 118 3.09 14.10 -16.62
CA GLU A 118 3.04 15.02 -17.76
C GLU A 118 4.44 15.31 -18.33
N ASN A 119 5.43 15.53 -17.45
CA ASN A 119 6.82 15.74 -17.84
C ASN A 119 7.46 14.47 -18.40
N GLU A 120 7.13 13.29 -17.86
CA GLU A 120 7.62 12.01 -18.38
C GLU A 120 7.11 11.74 -19.80
N ILE A 121 5.83 11.97 -20.05
CA ILE A 121 5.23 11.87 -21.39
C ILE A 121 5.98 12.81 -22.34
N ALA A 122 6.14 14.08 -21.96
CA ALA A 122 6.78 15.08 -22.81
C ALA A 122 8.22 14.68 -23.17
N GLN A 123 9.01 14.26 -22.19
CA GLN A 123 10.38 13.79 -22.41
C GLN A 123 10.44 12.55 -23.29
N SER A 124 9.64 11.53 -22.97
CA SER A 124 9.67 10.24 -23.66
C SER A 124 9.17 10.36 -25.10
N CYS A 125 8.06 11.05 -25.32
CA CYS A 125 7.49 11.27 -26.66
C CYS A 125 8.44 12.08 -27.54
N CYS A 126 9.00 13.18 -27.01
CA CYS A 126 9.94 14.02 -27.76
C CYS A 126 11.27 13.32 -28.04
N ALA A 127 11.83 12.56 -27.08
CA ALA A 127 13.11 11.87 -27.25
C ALA A 127 13.02 10.66 -28.19
N ASN A 128 11.82 10.10 -28.38
CA ASN A 128 11.59 8.89 -29.16
C ASN A 128 10.86 9.15 -30.48
N ASN A 129 10.47 10.39 -30.78
CA ASN A 129 9.59 10.73 -31.90
C ASN A 129 8.33 9.83 -31.91
N SER A 130 7.68 9.75 -30.75
CA SER A 130 6.51 8.90 -30.49
C SER A 130 5.36 9.77 -29.98
N ASP A 131 4.13 9.36 -30.26
CA ASP A 131 2.93 10.00 -29.72
C ASP A 131 2.48 9.43 -28.37
N VAL A 132 3.00 8.26 -28.01
CA VAL A 132 2.60 7.49 -26.82
C VAL A 132 3.85 7.07 -26.05
N MET A 133 3.77 7.11 -24.72
CA MET A 133 4.73 6.51 -23.80
C MET A 133 4.13 5.26 -23.15
N ALA A 134 2.91 5.39 -22.62
CA ALA A 134 2.14 4.29 -22.04
C ALA A 134 0.69 4.31 -22.57
N ASN A 135 0.11 3.12 -22.80
CA ASN A 135 -1.26 2.99 -23.30
C ASN A 135 -2.31 3.31 -22.23
N PHE A 136 -2.04 2.96 -20.97
CA PHE A 136 -2.93 3.15 -19.83
C PHE A 136 -2.22 3.86 -18.68
N TRP A 137 -2.91 4.83 -18.10
CA TRP A 137 -2.44 5.60 -16.94
C TRP A 137 -3.35 5.34 -15.74
N LEU A 138 -2.79 4.77 -14.68
CA LEU A 138 -3.54 4.40 -13.47
C LEU A 138 -3.08 5.26 -12.30
N HIS A 139 -4.01 6.04 -11.73
CA HIS A 139 -3.70 6.92 -10.61
C HIS A 139 -4.52 6.58 -9.36
N ASN A 140 -3.83 6.30 -8.25
CA ASN A 140 -4.50 6.06 -6.97
C ASN A 140 -4.87 7.38 -6.28
N GLY A 141 -6.02 7.38 -5.61
CA GLY A 141 -6.51 8.50 -4.81
C GLY A 141 -5.63 8.80 -3.60
N TYR A 142 -5.86 9.97 -3.00
CA TYR A 142 -5.15 10.37 -1.79
C TYR A 142 -5.57 9.53 -0.59
N VAL A 143 -4.62 9.30 0.31
CA VAL A 143 -4.92 8.84 1.66
C VAL A 143 -4.99 10.07 2.59
N THR A 144 -6.11 10.20 3.30
CA THR A 144 -6.37 11.30 4.24
C THR A 144 -6.36 10.77 5.67
N SER A 145 -5.93 11.58 6.63
CA SER A 145 -6.11 11.32 8.06
C SER A 145 -7.24 12.23 8.54
N ASP A 146 -8.34 11.65 9.01
CA ASP A 146 -9.52 12.38 9.52
C ASP A 146 -10.05 13.47 8.56
N GLY A 147 -9.96 13.23 7.26
CA GLY A 147 -10.43 14.15 6.21
C GLY A 147 -9.38 15.13 5.70
N GLU A 148 -8.22 15.24 6.35
CA GLU A 148 -7.10 16.06 5.87
C GLU A 148 -6.07 15.24 5.09
N LYS A 149 -5.51 15.79 4.02
CA LYS A 149 -4.42 15.14 3.27
C LYS A 149 -3.24 14.86 4.21
N MET A 150 -2.73 13.63 4.22
CA MET A 150 -1.50 13.32 4.95
C MET A 150 -0.31 14.05 4.33
N SER A 151 0.41 14.83 5.13
CA SER A 151 1.63 15.51 4.68
C SER A 151 2.61 15.69 5.84
N LYS A 152 3.91 15.70 5.53
CA LYS A 152 4.94 15.98 6.54
C LYS A 152 4.78 17.37 7.17
N SER A 153 4.32 18.35 6.38
CA SER A 153 4.11 19.73 6.82
C SER A 153 2.98 19.89 7.83
N LEU A 154 1.92 19.07 7.74
CA LEU A 154 0.79 19.12 8.68
C LEU A 154 1.02 18.26 9.93
N GLY A 155 2.12 17.51 9.99
CA GLY A 155 2.42 16.59 11.11
C GLY A 155 1.46 15.41 11.24
N ASN A 156 0.46 15.30 10.36
CA ASN A 156 -0.59 14.27 10.36
C ASN A 156 -0.21 13.01 9.56
N PHE A 157 1.06 12.84 9.20
CA PHE A 157 1.53 11.66 8.49
C PHE A 157 2.00 10.58 9.46
N THR A 158 1.73 9.33 9.13
CA THR A 158 2.29 8.15 9.81
C THR A 158 3.18 7.36 8.86
N THR A 159 4.03 6.50 9.40
CA THR A 159 4.86 5.58 8.62
C THR A 159 4.39 4.16 8.84
N ILE A 160 4.60 3.29 7.85
CA ILE A 160 4.29 1.85 7.98
C ILE A 160 5.00 1.26 9.21
N ASN A 161 6.27 1.60 9.46
CA ASN A 161 7.00 1.12 10.63
C ASN A 161 6.34 1.54 11.96
N LYS A 162 5.75 2.74 12.04
CA LYS A 162 5.01 3.17 13.23
C LYS A 162 3.69 2.41 13.36
N LEU A 163 2.94 2.25 12.27
CA LEU A 163 1.68 1.51 12.28
C LEU A 163 1.87 0.05 12.67
N LEU A 164 2.96 -0.59 12.23
CA LEU A 164 3.30 -1.98 12.55
C LEU A 164 3.61 -2.23 14.03
N LEU A 165 3.76 -1.17 14.85
CA LEU A 165 3.86 -1.32 16.31
C LEU A 165 2.52 -1.71 16.96
N ASP A 166 1.41 -1.31 16.35
CA ASP A 166 0.06 -1.43 16.91
C ASP A 166 -0.87 -2.30 16.06
N PHE A 167 -0.59 -2.44 14.76
CA PHE A 167 -1.43 -3.17 13.82
C PHE A 167 -0.64 -4.16 12.97
N ASP A 168 -1.23 -5.32 12.73
CA ASP A 168 -0.68 -6.32 11.82
C ASP A 168 -0.67 -5.81 10.37
N GLY A 169 0.33 -6.21 9.60
CA GLY A 169 0.49 -5.76 8.21
C GLY A 169 -0.72 -6.07 7.31
N GLU A 170 -1.42 -7.19 7.55
CA GLU A 170 -2.66 -7.49 6.83
C GLU A 170 -3.83 -6.59 7.25
N SER A 171 -3.88 -6.11 8.50
CA SER A 171 -4.91 -5.14 8.92
C SER A 171 -4.73 -3.81 8.17
N ILE A 172 -3.49 -3.36 8.02
CA ILE A 172 -3.14 -2.17 7.23
C ILE A 172 -3.53 -2.37 5.77
N ARG A 173 -3.16 -3.51 5.17
CA ARG A 173 -3.51 -3.83 3.80
C ARG A 173 -5.02 -3.90 3.60
N TYR A 174 -5.74 -4.59 4.49
CA TYR A 174 -7.19 -4.70 4.42
C TYR A 174 -7.85 -3.32 4.48
N ALA A 175 -7.41 -2.43 5.38
CA ALA A 175 -7.90 -1.05 5.45
C ALA A 175 -7.72 -0.30 4.12
N LEU A 176 -6.58 -0.48 3.44
CA LEU A 176 -6.33 0.12 2.13
C LEU A 176 -7.22 -0.43 1.01
N LEU A 177 -7.65 -1.69 1.11
CA LEU A 177 -8.51 -2.35 0.12
C LEU A 177 -10.02 -2.03 0.30
N GLN A 178 -10.42 -1.43 1.41
CA GLN A 178 -11.83 -1.10 1.69
C GLN A 178 -12.40 -0.02 0.76
N GLY A 179 -11.54 0.86 0.23
CA GLY A 179 -11.90 1.86 -0.77
C GLY A 179 -11.48 1.43 -2.18
N HIS A 180 -12.20 1.90 -3.20
CA HIS A 180 -11.73 1.78 -4.58
C HIS A 180 -10.43 2.57 -4.75
N TYR A 181 -9.42 2.02 -5.43
CA TYR A 181 -8.07 2.61 -5.46
C TYR A 181 -8.02 4.06 -5.97
N ARG A 182 -8.98 4.45 -6.81
CA ARG A 182 -9.14 5.80 -7.39
C ARG A 182 -9.80 6.81 -6.44
N ALA A 183 -10.49 6.34 -5.40
CA ALA A 183 -11.20 7.19 -4.47
C ALA A 183 -10.26 7.66 -3.34
N PRO A 184 -10.48 8.86 -2.77
CA PRO A 184 -9.82 9.24 -1.52
C PRO A 184 -10.16 8.23 -0.41
N LEU A 185 -9.17 7.82 0.35
CA LEU A 185 -9.34 6.89 1.47
C LEU A 185 -9.08 7.60 2.80
N SER A 186 -10.09 7.63 3.68
CA SER A 186 -9.91 8.09 5.05
C SER A 186 -9.29 6.98 5.90
N PHE A 187 -8.08 7.23 6.35
CA PHE A 187 -7.23 6.27 7.04
C PHE A 187 -6.88 6.80 8.43
N SER A 188 -7.47 6.20 9.45
CA SER A 188 -7.27 6.55 10.86
C SER A 188 -7.08 5.29 11.71
N GLY A 189 -6.73 5.47 12.99
CA GLY A 189 -6.67 4.36 13.95
C GLY A 189 -8.02 3.63 14.09
N LYS A 190 -9.14 4.35 13.92
CA LYS A 190 -10.48 3.76 13.89
C LYS A 190 -10.65 2.84 12.67
N THR A 191 -10.31 3.31 11.47
CA THR A 191 -10.38 2.49 10.24
C THR A 191 -9.53 1.23 10.37
N LEU A 192 -8.33 1.34 10.93
CA LEU A 192 -7.43 0.20 11.15
C LEU A 192 -7.99 -0.81 12.17
N THR A 193 -8.61 -0.31 13.23
CA THR A 193 -9.27 -1.13 14.25
C THR A 193 -10.46 -1.90 13.66
N GLU A 194 -11.29 -1.23 12.86
CA GLU A 194 -12.42 -1.84 12.15
C GLU A 194 -11.94 -2.86 11.10
N ALA A 195 -10.87 -2.54 10.37
CA ALA A 195 -10.22 -3.44 9.43
C ALA A 195 -9.74 -4.73 10.11
N LYS A 196 -9.05 -4.62 11.26
CA LYS A 196 -8.61 -5.78 12.04
C LYS A 196 -9.79 -6.66 12.47
N LYS A 197 -10.84 -6.07 13.04
CA LYS A 197 -12.05 -6.81 13.47
C LYS A 197 -12.71 -7.54 12.30
N SER A 198 -12.83 -6.84 11.18
CA SER A 198 -13.38 -7.40 9.94
C SER A 198 -12.56 -8.58 9.44
N LEU A 199 -11.23 -8.42 9.39
CA LEU A 199 -10.31 -9.45 8.93
C LEU A 199 -10.28 -10.65 9.89
N SER A 200 -10.34 -10.44 11.21
CA SER A 200 -10.48 -11.51 12.21
C SER A 200 -11.72 -12.39 11.98
N ARG A 201 -12.84 -11.81 11.55
CA ARG A 201 -14.04 -12.60 11.19
C ARG A 201 -13.80 -13.49 9.98
N LEU A 202 -13.11 -12.98 8.96
CA LEU A 202 -12.73 -13.76 7.79
C LEU A 202 -11.76 -14.90 8.16
N TYR A 203 -10.76 -14.64 9.01
CA TYR A 203 -9.83 -15.67 9.50
C TYR A 203 -10.54 -16.85 10.16
N ARG A 204 -11.56 -16.60 11.01
CA ARG A 204 -12.34 -17.67 11.65
C ARG A 204 -13.08 -18.53 10.63
N SER A 205 -13.61 -17.92 9.57
CA SER A 205 -14.40 -18.63 8.55
C SER A 205 -13.58 -19.56 7.65
N VAL A 206 -12.25 -19.36 7.60
CA VAL A 206 -11.32 -20.18 6.79
C VAL A 206 -10.43 -21.06 7.66
N ASP A 207 -10.74 -21.22 8.95
CA ASP A 207 -9.93 -22.06 9.83
C ASP A 207 -9.97 -23.53 9.38
N GLY A 208 -8.79 -24.14 9.27
CA GLY A 208 -8.63 -25.50 8.75
C GLY A 208 -8.75 -25.66 7.23
N PHE A 209 -8.93 -24.56 6.47
CA PHE A 209 -8.86 -24.57 5.01
C PHE A 209 -7.46 -24.20 4.52
N GLU A 210 -7.00 -24.89 3.49
CA GLU A 210 -5.78 -24.58 2.76
C GLU A 210 -6.12 -24.16 1.33
N ILE A 211 -5.25 -23.40 0.68
CA ILE A 211 -5.45 -23.04 -0.73
C ILE A 211 -5.31 -24.31 -1.58
N ASN A 212 -6.38 -24.72 -2.26
CA ASN A 212 -6.41 -25.97 -3.02
C ASN A 212 -7.20 -25.89 -4.34
N GLY A 213 -7.37 -24.70 -4.91
CA GLY A 213 -8.05 -24.51 -6.18
C GLY A 213 -8.12 -23.05 -6.61
N ASP A 214 -9.02 -22.79 -7.54
CA ASP A 214 -9.22 -21.47 -8.11
C ASP A 214 -10.00 -20.53 -7.15
N PRO A 215 -9.77 -19.21 -7.26
CA PRO A 215 -10.53 -18.21 -6.53
C PRO A 215 -12.02 -18.23 -6.93
N ASP A 216 -12.87 -17.65 -6.08
CA ASP A 216 -14.28 -17.41 -6.38
C ASP A 216 -14.43 -16.55 -7.64
N GLN A 217 -15.31 -16.99 -8.54
CA GLN A 217 -15.48 -16.33 -9.83
C GLN A 217 -16.01 -14.90 -9.70
N GLU A 218 -16.97 -14.65 -8.79
CA GLU A 218 -17.51 -13.30 -8.59
C GLU A 218 -16.45 -12.34 -8.02
N ILE A 219 -15.57 -12.81 -7.11
CA ILE A 219 -14.41 -12.02 -6.66
C ILE A 219 -13.56 -11.60 -7.86
N MET A 220 -13.24 -12.52 -8.77
CA MET A 220 -12.45 -12.21 -9.96
C MET A 220 -13.18 -11.24 -10.90
N GLU A 221 -14.48 -11.43 -11.12
CA GLU A 221 -15.29 -10.52 -11.95
C GLU A 221 -15.29 -9.10 -11.40
N TYR A 222 -15.36 -8.91 -10.07
CA TYR A 222 -15.24 -7.58 -9.46
C TYR A 222 -13.84 -7.00 -9.62
N LEU A 223 -12.79 -7.80 -9.52
CA LEU A 223 -11.42 -7.34 -9.72
C LEU A 223 -11.15 -6.95 -11.20
N TYR A 224 -11.77 -7.64 -12.17
CA TYR A 224 -11.69 -7.26 -13.58
C TYR A 224 -12.41 -5.94 -13.90
N GLN A 225 -13.33 -5.51 -13.03
CA GLN A 225 -14.00 -4.21 -13.12
C GLN A 225 -13.17 -3.11 -12.44
N ASP A 226 -12.03 -2.73 -13.03
CA ASP A 226 -11.16 -1.65 -12.53
C ASP A 226 -10.66 -1.88 -11.09
N LEU A 227 -10.32 -3.13 -10.74
CA LEU A 227 -9.85 -3.52 -9.41
C LEU A 227 -10.83 -3.12 -8.29
N ASN A 228 -12.12 -3.46 -8.46
CA ASN A 228 -13.18 -3.12 -7.49
C ASN A 228 -13.08 -3.95 -6.19
N THR A 229 -12.07 -3.64 -5.38
CA THR A 229 -11.82 -4.29 -4.10
C THR A 229 -12.97 -4.14 -3.11
N PRO A 230 -13.76 -3.03 -3.05
CA PRO A 230 -14.92 -2.98 -2.16
C PRO A 230 -15.96 -4.06 -2.46
N LYS A 231 -16.29 -4.31 -3.74
CA LYS A 231 -17.22 -5.38 -4.12
C LYS A 231 -16.61 -6.77 -3.89
N ALA A 232 -15.33 -6.95 -4.21
CA ALA A 232 -14.64 -8.21 -3.93
C ALA A 232 -14.62 -8.54 -2.43
N LEU A 233 -14.40 -7.55 -1.55
CA LEU A 233 -14.47 -7.73 -0.10
C LEU A 233 -15.90 -8.00 0.39
N ALA A 234 -16.92 -7.36 -0.20
CA ALA A 234 -18.32 -7.69 0.11
C ALA A 234 -18.65 -9.16 -0.22
N ARG A 235 -18.17 -9.66 -1.37
CA ARG A 235 -18.29 -11.08 -1.73
C ARG A 235 -17.51 -11.98 -0.76
N ALA A 236 -16.31 -11.59 -0.34
CA ALA A 236 -15.54 -12.33 0.66
C ALA A 236 -16.31 -12.47 2.00
N HIS A 237 -16.98 -11.42 2.46
CA HIS A 237 -17.83 -11.47 3.66
C HIS A 237 -19.06 -12.37 3.47
N TYR A 238 -19.69 -12.33 2.30
CA TYR A 238 -20.78 -13.26 1.99
C TYR A 238 -20.31 -14.72 2.08
N LEU A 239 -19.17 -15.06 1.47
CA LEU A 239 -18.60 -16.41 1.53
C LEU A 239 -18.28 -16.81 2.99
N ALA A 240 -17.72 -15.89 3.77
CA ALA A 240 -17.45 -16.12 5.19
C ALA A 240 -18.72 -16.40 6.00
N GLU A 241 -19.81 -15.67 5.74
CA GLU A 241 -21.10 -15.89 6.40
C GLU A 241 -21.67 -17.27 6.06
N GLN A 242 -21.62 -17.69 4.79
CA GLN A 242 -22.07 -19.01 4.38
C GLN A 242 -21.20 -20.13 4.96
N ALA A 243 -19.88 -19.91 5.03
CA ALA A 243 -18.95 -20.85 5.67
C ALA A 243 -19.29 -21.03 7.16
N ASN A 244 -19.56 -19.95 7.87
CA ASN A 244 -19.99 -20.00 9.28
C ASN A 244 -21.35 -20.68 9.47
N LYS A 245 -22.23 -20.67 8.46
CA LYS A 245 -23.48 -21.45 8.43
C LYS A 245 -23.28 -22.93 8.06
N GLY A 246 -22.05 -23.36 7.77
CA GLY A 246 -21.68 -24.75 7.50
C GLY A 246 -21.31 -25.06 6.05
N SER A 247 -21.31 -24.08 5.14
CA SER A 247 -20.90 -24.30 3.75
C SER A 247 -19.38 -24.43 3.62
N LYS A 248 -18.89 -25.68 3.56
CA LYS A 248 -17.47 -25.96 3.34
C LYS A 248 -16.97 -25.44 1.98
N GLU A 249 -17.82 -25.46 0.97
CA GLU A 249 -17.50 -24.94 -0.36
C GLU A 249 -17.20 -23.45 -0.31
N CYS A 250 -18.04 -22.64 0.35
CA CYS A 250 -17.80 -21.20 0.48
C CYS A 250 -16.55 -20.90 1.30
N GLY A 251 -16.28 -21.68 2.36
CA GLY A 251 -15.04 -21.56 3.13
C GLY A 251 -13.80 -21.83 2.27
N GLN A 252 -13.86 -22.87 1.42
CA GLN A 252 -12.80 -23.21 0.50
C GLN A 252 -12.60 -22.14 -0.60
N GLN A 253 -13.68 -21.63 -1.18
CA GLN A 253 -13.65 -20.55 -2.18
C GLN A 253 -13.06 -19.26 -1.60
N LEU A 254 -13.44 -18.89 -0.38
CA LEU A 254 -12.84 -17.75 0.32
C LEU A 254 -11.34 -17.95 0.56
N LYS A 255 -10.93 -19.15 1.01
CA LYS A 255 -9.51 -19.45 1.22
C LYS A 255 -8.73 -19.41 -0.09
N ASN A 256 -9.25 -19.97 -1.19
CA ASN A 256 -8.60 -19.90 -2.49
C ASN A 256 -8.45 -18.45 -2.99
N SER A 257 -9.46 -17.62 -2.73
CA SER A 257 -9.47 -16.19 -3.08
C SER A 257 -8.50 -15.34 -2.26
N SER A 258 -8.01 -15.87 -1.14
CA SER A 258 -7.17 -15.11 -0.22
C SER A 258 -5.83 -14.69 -0.86
N LYS A 259 -5.29 -15.52 -1.76
CA LYS A 259 -4.05 -15.23 -2.49
C LYS A 259 -4.18 -14.01 -3.40
N VAL A 260 -5.27 -13.91 -4.16
CA VAL A 260 -5.47 -12.78 -5.10
C VAL A 260 -5.80 -11.49 -4.35
N LEU A 261 -6.52 -11.58 -3.22
CA LEU A 261 -6.82 -10.43 -2.37
C LEU A 261 -5.63 -10.00 -1.49
N GLY A 262 -4.63 -10.85 -1.32
CA GLY A 262 -3.45 -10.58 -0.48
C GLY A 262 -3.75 -10.52 1.03
N ILE A 263 -4.79 -11.23 1.48
CA ILE A 263 -5.24 -11.32 2.88
C ILE A 263 -5.38 -12.79 3.30
N LEU A 264 -5.54 -13.07 4.59
CA LEU A 264 -5.67 -14.44 5.13
C LEU A 264 -4.47 -15.33 4.78
N SER A 265 -3.27 -14.75 4.75
CA SER A 265 -2.03 -15.46 4.43
C SER A 265 -1.42 -16.17 5.64
N LEU A 266 -1.79 -15.75 6.86
CA LEU A 266 -1.37 -16.41 8.09
C LEU A 266 -2.28 -17.62 8.39
N SER A 267 -1.85 -18.45 9.34
CA SER A 267 -2.77 -19.39 9.99
C SER A 267 -3.62 -18.65 11.02
N THR A 268 -4.84 -19.13 11.27
CA THR A 268 -5.74 -18.62 12.31
C THR A 268 -5.04 -18.55 13.68
N ASN A 269 -4.23 -19.57 14.00
CA ASN A 269 -3.47 -19.65 15.23
C ASN A 269 -2.45 -18.50 15.35
N ILE A 270 -1.72 -18.19 14.28
CA ILE A 270 -0.76 -17.08 14.28
C ILE A 270 -1.49 -15.74 14.41
N TRP A 271 -2.57 -15.55 13.63
CA TRP A 271 -3.36 -14.33 13.64
C TRP A 271 -3.86 -13.95 15.04
N PHE A 272 -4.46 -14.92 15.76
CA PHE A 272 -5.03 -14.68 17.09
C PHE A 272 -4.02 -14.79 18.26
N LYS A 273 -2.80 -15.31 18.05
CA LYS A 273 -1.78 -15.34 19.12
C LYS A 273 -0.92 -14.10 19.17
N TYR A 274 -0.61 -13.53 18.01
CA TYR A 274 0.34 -12.42 17.89
C TYR A 274 -0.33 -11.09 17.59
N GLY A 275 -1.60 -11.09 17.17
CA GLY A 275 -2.37 -9.87 17.07
C GLY A 275 -2.67 -9.32 18.47
N LYS A 276 -2.33 -8.06 18.74
CA LYS A 276 -2.95 -7.29 19.84
C LYS A 276 -4.46 -7.22 19.56
N ASP A 277 -5.28 -8.08 20.16
CA ASP A 277 -6.72 -8.02 19.94
C ASP A 277 -7.24 -6.65 20.43
N ILE A 278 -7.91 -5.91 19.55
CA ILE A 278 -8.45 -4.56 19.85
C ILE A 278 -9.92 -4.69 20.34
N GLU A 279 -10.37 -5.88 20.68
CA GLU A 279 -11.70 -6.14 21.24
C GLU A 279 -11.65 -7.25 22.28
N ASP A 280 -11.28 -6.88 23.52
CA ASP A 280 -12.24 -6.94 24.61
C ASP A 280 -12.05 -5.70 25.50
N ASN A 281 -13.09 -4.86 25.56
CA ASN A 281 -13.16 -3.68 26.41
C ASN A 281 -13.34 -4.10 27.88
N ASN A 282 -12.32 -4.72 28.47
CA ASN A 282 -12.13 -4.71 29.91
C ASN A 282 -10.77 -4.08 30.18
N GLN A 283 -10.80 -2.88 30.75
CA GLN A 283 -9.67 -2.29 31.44
C GLN A 283 -9.19 -3.30 32.48
N ASN A 284 -8.18 -4.10 32.20
CA ASN A 284 -7.43 -4.84 33.21
C ASN A 284 -6.03 -5.17 32.70
N LEU A 285 -5.08 -4.41 33.24
CA LEU A 285 -3.66 -4.72 33.50
C LEU A 285 -3.01 -5.75 32.56
N ASP A 286 -2.06 -5.27 31.74
CA ASP A 286 -1.04 -6.11 31.08
C ASP A 286 -0.30 -6.98 32.10
N VAL A 287 -0.82 -8.18 32.39
CA VAL A 287 -0.06 -9.23 33.07
C VAL A 287 0.58 -10.08 31.99
N ASN A 288 1.84 -9.79 31.71
CA ASN A 288 2.64 -10.46 30.70
C ASN A 288 3.07 -11.86 31.19
N ILE A 289 2.14 -12.83 31.18
CA ILE A 289 2.43 -14.24 31.47
C ILE A 289 3.03 -14.92 30.24
N SER A 290 4.12 -15.67 30.43
CA SER A 290 4.81 -16.37 29.34
C SER A 290 4.05 -17.63 28.90
N ASP A 291 4.20 -18.01 27.63
CA ASP A 291 3.60 -19.25 27.07
C ASP A 291 3.98 -20.50 27.87
N GLU A 292 5.16 -20.54 28.48
CA GLU A 292 5.59 -21.65 29.33
C GLU A 292 4.79 -21.72 30.62
N GLU A 293 4.46 -20.58 31.23
CA GLU A 293 3.66 -20.51 32.44
C GLU A 293 2.21 -20.89 32.17
N ILE A 294 1.64 -20.47 31.03
CA ILE A 294 0.31 -20.89 30.58
C ILE A 294 0.27 -22.42 30.40
N LYS A 295 1.26 -23.00 29.71
CA LYS A 295 1.36 -24.46 29.53
C LYS A 295 1.50 -25.19 30.87
N LYS A 296 2.26 -24.65 31.82
CA LYS A 296 2.38 -25.22 33.18
C LYS A 296 1.04 -25.21 33.92
N LEU A 297 0.28 -24.12 33.84
CA LEU A 297 -1.05 -24.01 34.47
C LEU A 297 -2.04 -24.99 33.83
N ILE A 298 -2.07 -25.11 32.50
CA ILE A 298 -2.92 -26.08 31.80
C ILE A 298 -2.56 -27.52 32.19
N LEU A 299 -1.27 -27.83 32.29
CA LEU A 299 -0.81 -29.16 32.72
C LEU A 299 -1.21 -29.44 34.18
N LYS A 300 -1.08 -28.44 35.06
CA LYS A 300 -1.50 -28.54 36.46
C LYS A 300 -3.01 -28.78 36.56
N ARG A 301 -3.82 -28.06 35.78
CA ARG A 301 -5.26 -28.27 35.68
C ARG A 301 -5.62 -29.66 35.17
N LYS A 302 -4.91 -30.16 34.15
CA LYS A 302 -5.11 -31.53 33.65
C LYS A 302 -4.88 -32.55 34.76
N LYS A 303 -3.78 -32.44 35.51
CA LYS A 303 -3.49 -33.30 36.66
C LYS A 303 -4.55 -33.21 37.76
N ALA A 304 -5.08 -32.01 38.03
CA ALA A 304 -6.17 -31.83 39.00
C ALA A 304 -7.45 -32.56 38.56
N LYS A 305 -7.84 -32.45 37.28
CA LYS A 305 -8.99 -33.20 36.72
C LYS A 305 -8.76 -34.71 36.73
N ASP A 306 -7.57 -35.17 36.38
CA ASP A 306 -7.20 -36.60 36.40
C ASP A 306 -7.27 -37.17 37.83
N ASN A 307 -6.91 -36.37 38.84
CA ASN A 307 -6.99 -36.71 40.26
C ASN A 307 -8.39 -36.45 40.88
N ARG A 308 -9.39 -36.06 40.09
CA ARG A 308 -10.76 -35.69 40.53
C ARG A 308 -10.80 -34.51 41.53
N ASP A 309 -9.78 -33.67 41.53
CA ASP A 309 -9.75 -32.41 42.27
C ASP A 309 -10.33 -31.29 41.39
N PHE A 310 -11.66 -31.21 41.38
CA PHE A 310 -12.39 -30.23 40.56
C PHE A 310 -12.23 -28.80 41.09
N HIS A 311 -12.03 -28.64 42.40
CA HIS A 311 -11.84 -27.34 43.03
C HIS A 311 -10.53 -26.69 42.55
N GLU A 312 -9.40 -27.42 42.58
CA GLU A 312 -8.13 -26.91 42.05
C GLU A 312 -8.20 -26.69 40.53
N ALA A 313 -8.94 -27.52 39.80
CA ALA A 313 -9.11 -27.35 38.36
C ALA A 313 -9.88 -26.07 37.98
N ASP A 314 -10.88 -25.69 38.79
CA ASP A 314 -11.66 -24.47 38.62
C ASP A 314 -10.88 -23.23 39.07
N LEU A 315 -10.15 -23.29 40.19
CA LEU A 315 -9.24 -22.21 40.61
C LEU A 315 -8.20 -21.87 39.54
N ILE A 316 -7.63 -22.88 38.86
CA ILE A 316 -6.67 -22.65 37.77
C ILE A 316 -7.38 -22.05 36.54
N ARG A 317 -8.63 -22.43 36.27
CA ARG A 317 -9.41 -21.83 35.18
C ARG A 317 -9.72 -20.37 35.46
N GLU A 318 -10.15 -20.03 36.67
CA GLU A 318 -10.39 -18.66 37.11
C GLU A 318 -9.12 -17.81 37.04
N LYS A 319 -8.00 -18.34 37.54
CA LYS A 319 -6.70 -17.67 37.45
C LYS A 319 -6.27 -17.41 36.00
N LEU A 320 -6.52 -18.35 35.09
CA LEU A 320 -6.22 -18.13 33.67
C LEU A 320 -7.17 -17.09 33.06
N LEU A 321 -8.44 -17.09 33.45
CA LEU A 321 -9.41 -16.11 33.01
C LEU A 321 -9.06 -14.69 33.49
N GLU A 322 -8.59 -14.54 34.73
CA GLU A 322 -8.07 -13.28 35.28
C GLU A 322 -6.84 -12.75 34.51
N LEU A 323 -6.08 -13.65 33.88
CA LEU A 323 -4.93 -13.33 33.03
C LEU A 323 -5.32 -13.15 31.56
N ASN A 324 -6.61 -12.93 31.26
CA ASN A 324 -7.17 -12.88 29.92
C ASN A 324 -6.83 -14.12 29.09
N ILE A 325 -6.94 -15.32 29.65
CA ILE A 325 -6.74 -16.58 28.94
C ILE A 325 -8.00 -17.44 29.08
N THR A 326 -8.73 -17.60 27.98
CA THR A 326 -9.90 -18.48 27.93
C THR A 326 -9.50 -19.89 27.55
N LEU A 327 -9.99 -20.88 28.32
CA LEU A 327 -9.82 -22.31 28.05
C LEU A 327 -11.05 -22.89 27.34
N GLU A 328 -10.84 -23.52 26.19
CA GLU A 328 -11.84 -24.30 25.46
C GLU A 328 -11.53 -25.80 25.61
N ASP A 329 -12.43 -26.55 26.24
CA ASP A 329 -12.29 -28.00 26.37
C ASP A 329 -13.06 -28.69 25.24
N LYS A 330 -12.36 -29.45 24.39
CA LYS A 330 -12.92 -30.42 23.43
C LYS A 330 -12.63 -31.86 23.91
N PRO A 331 -13.34 -32.89 23.45
CA PRO A 331 -13.05 -34.27 23.85
C PRO A 331 -11.57 -34.63 23.63
N GLY A 332 -10.84 -34.84 24.74
CA GLY A 332 -9.41 -35.20 24.75
C GLY A 332 -8.41 -34.05 24.58
N ILE A 333 -8.84 -32.81 24.29
CA ILE A 333 -7.93 -31.67 24.03
C ILE A 333 -8.45 -30.41 24.71
N THR A 334 -7.61 -29.77 25.53
CA THR A 334 -7.84 -28.40 26.03
C THR A 334 -7.02 -27.43 25.18
N THR A 335 -7.70 -26.52 24.47
CA THR A 335 -7.08 -25.38 23.78
C THR A 335 -7.25 -24.12 24.60
N TRP A 336 -6.39 -23.13 24.37
CA TRP A 336 -6.46 -21.83 25.04
C TRP A 336 -6.28 -20.69 24.04
N ARG A 337 -6.84 -19.54 24.37
CA ARG A 337 -6.69 -18.28 23.62
C ARG A 337 -6.52 -17.13 24.60
N LYS A 338 -5.80 -16.07 24.20
CA LYS A 338 -5.89 -14.80 24.93
C LYS A 338 -7.27 -14.18 24.62
N SER A 339 -7.92 -13.65 25.65
CA SER A 339 -9.17 -12.90 25.56
C SER A 339 -8.88 -11.45 25.24
#